data_AF-A0A497KRW6-F1
#
_entry.id   AF-A0A497KRW6-F1
#
_cell.length_a   1.000
_cell.length_b   1.000
_cell.length_c   1.000
_cell.angle_alpha   90.00
_cell.angle_beta   90.00
_cell.angle_gamma   90.00
#
_symmetry.space_group_name_H-M   'P 1'
#
loop_
_entity.id
_entity.type
_entity.pdbx_description
1 polymer ?
#
loop_
_entity_poly.entity_id
_entity_poly.type
_entity_poly.pdbx_seq_one_letter_code
_entity_poly.pdbx_strand_id
1 'polypeptide(L)'
;MRLRLIASTPDIEALIAAAILTTTGRRPSEAYEALKRGPRRAGRIVERLEFHHGSVFEHNRLCWLLEAEAEEILELLLRSRFLQFSRIGEGRWLMSANLRTVIEYVRRHRDPMAEHLLESIREVAP
;
A
#
# COMPACT_ATOMS: atom_id res chain seq x y z
N MET A 1 -13.26 12.54 -9.71
CA MET A 1 -12.64 11.92 -8.51
C MET A 1 -11.47 12.73 -7.93
N ARG A 2 -11.39 12.91 -6.59
CA ARG A 2 -10.21 13.44 -5.86
C ARG A 2 -9.77 12.47 -4.76
N LEU A 3 -8.48 12.16 -4.70
CA LEU A 3 -7.90 11.19 -3.75
C LEU A 3 -6.87 11.87 -2.84
N ARG A 4 -6.95 11.62 -1.53
CA ARG A 4 -5.97 12.14 -0.55
C ARG A 4 -5.62 11.07 0.47
N LEU A 5 -4.34 10.74 0.62
CA LEU A 5 -3.89 9.84 1.69
C LEU A 5 -4.11 10.53 3.05
N ILE A 6 -4.74 9.83 3.98
CA ILE A 6 -5.05 10.35 5.32
C ILE A 6 -4.43 9.53 6.45
N ALA A 7 -4.06 8.28 6.18
CA ALA A 7 -3.31 7.45 7.12
C ALA A 7 -2.55 6.35 6.38
N SER A 8 -1.42 5.94 6.96
CA SER A 8 -0.61 4.82 6.51
C SER A 8 -0.04 4.06 7.70
N THR A 9 0.22 2.77 7.55
CA THR A 9 1.08 2.04 8.48
C THR A 9 2.44 2.74 8.56
N PRO A 10 3.02 2.96 9.75
CA PRO A 10 4.33 3.57 9.88
C PRO A 10 5.44 2.62 9.39
N ASP A 11 6.57 3.19 8.95
CA ASP A 11 7.79 2.44 8.63
C ASP A 11 7.57 1.29 7.62
N ILE A 12 6.76 1.51 6.58
CA ILE A 12 6.33 0.46 5.62
C ILE A 12 7.52 -0.32 5.06
N GLU A 13 8.60 0.37 4.67
CA GLU A 13 9.81 -0.24 4.14
C GLU A 13 10.50 -1.18 5.16
N ALA A 14 10.61 -0.75 6.42
CA ALA A 14 11.17 -1.57 7.49
C ALA A 14 10.27 -2.78 7.81
N LEU A 15 8.96 -2.59 7.74
CA LEU A 15 7.97 -3.65 7.94
C LEU A 15 8.06 -4.72 6.84
N ILE A 16 8.17 -4.31 5.57
CA ILE A 16 8.35 -5.21 4.43
C ILE A 16 9.70 -5.95 4.56
N ALA A 17 10.79 -5.23 4.84
CA ALA A 17 12.09 -5.84 5.05
C ALA A 17 12.10 -6.83 6.22
N ALA A 18 11.37 -6.55 7.31
CA ALA A 18 11.22 -7.47 8.43
C ALA A 18 10.44 -8.72 8.01
N ALA A 19 9.34 -8.58 7.27
CA ALA A 19 8.58 -9.70 6.72
C ALA A 19 9.49 -10.62 5.88
N ILE A 20 10.33 -10.06 5.01
CA ILE A 20 11.33 -10.81 4.24
C ILE A 20 12.30 -11.55 5.17
N LEU A 21 12.86 -10.88 6.18
CA LEU A 21 13.81 -11.54 7.08
C LEU A 21 13.18 -12.65 7.92
N THR A 22 11.89 -12.54 8.27
CA THR A 22 11.20 -13.57 9.06
C THR A 22 11.02 -14.89 8.30
N THR A 23 10.92 -14.86 6.97
CA THR A 23 10.88 -16.09 6.16
C THR A 23 12.23 -16.81 6.11
N THR A 24 13.31 -16.14 6.54
CA THR A 24 14.66 -16.70 6.64
C THR A 24 15.08 -17.05 8.09
N GLY A 25 14.11 -17.09 9.02
CA GLY A 25 14.32 -17.56 10.39
C GLY A 25 14.65 -16.48 11.43
N ARG A 26 14.54 -15.19 11.08
CA ARG A 26 14.65 -14.10 12.08
C ARG A 26 13.35 -13.91 12.87
N ARG A 27 13.47 -13.54 14.13
CA ARG A 27 12.32 -13.17 14.96
C ARG A 27 11.72 -11.83 14.47
N PRO A 28 10.38 -11.71 14.35
CA PRO A 28 9.74 -10.53 13.77
C PRO A 28 10.08 -9.21 14.47
N SER A 29 9.93 -9.17 15.80
CA SER A 29 10.16 -7.95 16.59
C SER A 29 11.63 -7.50 16.52
N GLU A 30 12.57 -8.43 16.67
CA GLU A 30 14.00 -8.14 16.59
C GLU A 30 14.41 -7.62 15.21
N ALA A 31 13.86 -8.21 14.14
CA ALA A 31 14.12 -7.77 12.77
C ALA A 31 13.55 -6.38 12.51
N TYR A 32 12.30 -6.13 12.88
CA TYR A 32 11.64 -4.84 12.69
C TYR A 32 12.35 -3.71 13.45
N GLU A 33 12.65 -3.88 14.73
CA GLU A 33 13.34 -2.87 15.54
C GLU A 33 14.75 -2.54 15.01
N ALA A 34 15.47 -3.56 14.51
CA ALA A 34 16.78 -3.34 13.91
C ALA A 34 16.70 -2.59 12.57
N LEU A 35 15.69 -2.87 11.75
CA LEU A 35 15.48 -2.23 10.44
C LEU A 35 14.93 -0.81 10.56
N LYS A 36 14.04 -0.57 11.52
CA LYS A 36 13.54 0.77 11.85
C LYS A 36 14.67 1.72 12.23
N ARG A 37 15.66 1.25 13.00
CA ARG A 37 16.88 2.02 13.33
C ARG A 37 17.87 2.14 12.17
N GLY A 38 17.67 1.42 11.07
CA GLY A 38 18.59 1.34 9.94
C GLY A 38 17.89 1.41 8.57
N PRO A 39 17.27 2.54 8.20
CA PRO A 39 16.45 2.65 6.98
C PRO A 39 17.22 2.30 5.70
N ARG A 40 18.50 2.69 5.58
CA ARG A 40 19.37 2.30 4.45
C ARG A 40 19.52 0.77 4.29
N ARG A 41 19.41 0.02 5.38
CA ARG A 41 19.45 -1.45 5.32
C ARG A 41 18.10 -2.00 4.87
N ALA A 42 16.99 -1.41 5.31
CA ALA A 42 15.65 -1.79 4.86
C ALA A 42 15.53 -1.63 3.34
N GLY A 43 15.92 -0.48 2.78
CA GLY A 43 15.85 -0.26 1.33
C GLY A 43 16.68 -1.24 0.52
N ARG A 44 17.92 -1.51 0.91
CA ARG A 44 18.73 -2.54 0.23
C ARG A 44 18.12 -3.94 0.25
N ILE A 45 17.30 -4.26 1.25
CA ILE A 45 16.59 -5.55 1.30
C ILE A 45 15.39 -5.51 0.36
N VAL A 46 14.60 -4.43 0.38
CA VAL A 46 13.41 -4.27 -0.46
C VAL A 46 13.78 -4.17 -1.95
N GLU A 47 14.84 -3.44 -2.31
CA GLU A 47 15.36 -3.31 -3.68
C GLU A 47 15.76 -4.66 -4.32
N ARG A 48 16.19 -5.62 -3.49
CA ARG A 48 16.58 -6.96 -3.94
C ARG A 48 15.40 -7.92 -4.09
N LEU A 49 14.20 -7.47 -3.74
CA LEU A 49 13.02 -8.32 -3.80
C LEU A 49 12.62 -8.56 -5.26
N GLU A 50 12.78 -9.79 -5.73
CA GLU A 50 12.14 -10.22 -6.97
C GLU A 50 10.63 -10.36 -6.73
N PHE A 51 9.82 -9.90 -7.70
CA PHE A 51 8.36 -9.80 -7.61
C PHE A 51 7.61 -11.12 -7.36
N HIS A 52 8.31 -12.27 -7.33
CA HIS A 52 7.78 -13.57 -6.98
C HIS A 52 7.29 -13.67 -5.52
N HIS A 53 7.81 -12.82 -4.61
CA HIS A 53 7.42 -12.79 -3.20
C HIS A 53 6.46 -11.65 -2.86
N GLY A 54 5.40 -11.48 -3.65
CA GLY A 54 4.48 -10.35 -3.57
C GLY A 54 3.72 -10.19 -2.25
N SER A 55 3.55 -11.26 -1.47
CA SER A 55 2.77 -11.26 -0.22
C SER A 55 3.39 -10.38 0.87
N VAL A 56 4.71 -10.12 0.83
CA VAL A 56 5.37 -9.24 1.79
C VAL A 56 4.85 -7.79 1.74
N PHE A 57 4.27 -7.38 0.61
CA PHE A 57 3.64 -6.06 0.43
C PHE A 57 2.22 -5.98 1.01
N GLU A 58 1.70 -7.05 1.61
CA GLU A 58 0.35 -7.09 2.18
C GLU A 58 0.29 -6.66 3.65
N HIS A 59 1.44 -6.63 4.35
CA HIS A 59 1.52 -6.37 5.79
C HIS A 59 1.30 -4.91 6.21
N ASN A 60 0.84 -4.05 5.31
CA ASN A 60 0.58 -2.63 5.57
C ASN A 60 -0.85 -2.27 5.20
N ARG A 61 -1.27 -1.08 5.65
CA ARG A 61 -2.54 -0.48 5.31
C ARG A 61 -2.33 0.98 4.93
N LEU A 62 -2.95 1.37 3.85
CA LEU A 62 -3.05 2.73 3.36
C LEU A 62 -4.54 3.11 3.35
N CYS A 63 -4.85 4.30 3.82
CA CYS A 63 -6.21 4.82 3.91
C CYS A 63 -6.27 6.19 3.27
N TRP A 64 -7.24 6.36 2.38
CA TRP A 64 -7.48 7.60 1.65
C TRP A 64 -8.88 8.11 1.91
N LEU A 65 -9.00 9.44 1.91
CA LEU A 65 -10.26 10.10 1.65
C LEU A 65 -10.43 10.22 0.14
N LEU A 66 -11.57 9.75 -0.36
CA LEU A 66 -11.93 9.77 -1.77
C LEU A 66 -13.22 10.54 -1.96
N GLU A 67 -13.19 11.52 -2.86
CA GLU A 67 -14.37 12.23 -3.33
C GLU A 67 -14.74 11.73 -4.72
N ALA A 68 -15.89 11.05 -4.80
CA ALA A 68 -16.35 10.35 -6.00
C ALA A 68 -17.85 10.04 -5.91
N GLU A 69 -18.47 9.95 -7.08
CA GLU A 69 -19.84 9.48 -7.25
C GLU A 69 -19.96 7.96 -7.06
N ALA A 70 -21.18 7.48 -6.80
CA ALA A 70 -21.41 6.06 -6.54
C ALA A 70 -21.06 5.17 -7.74
N GLU A 71 -21.28 5.65 -8.98
CA GLU A 71 -20.90 4.92 -10.19
C GLU A 71 -19.38 4.78 -10.31
N GLU A 72 -18.61 5.84 -10.03
CA GLU A 72 -17.14 5.81 -10.03
C GLU A 72 -16.62 4.77 -9.01
N ILE A 73 -17.22 4.67 -7.82
CA ILE A 73 -16.85 3.66 -6.82
C ILE A 73 -17.17 2.24 -7.29
N LEU A 74 -18.33 2.04 -7.91
CA LEU A 74 -18.71 0.73 -8.46
C LEU A 74 -17.71 0.27 -9.53
N GLU A 75 -17.27 1.17 -10.41
CA GLU A 75 -16.23 0.87 -11.39
C GLU A 75 -14.92 0.42 -10.73
N LEU A 76 -14.48 1.12 -9.67
CA LEU A 76 -13.26 0.75 -8.94
C LEU A 76 -13.39 -0.63 -8.26
N LEU A 77 -14.53 -0.93 -7.65
CA LEU A 77 -14.82 -2.22 -7.05
C LEU A 77 -14.80 -3.37 -8.07
N LEU A 78 -15.26 -3.11 -9.30
CA LEU A 78 -15.21 -4.08 -10.40
C LEU A 78 -13.79 -4.30 -10.91
N ARG A 79 -12.94 -3.26 -10.90
CA ARG A 79 -11.52 -3.35 -11.31
C ARG A 79 -10.64 -4.05 -10.27
N SER A 80 -10.94 -3.89 -8.98
CA SER A 80 -10.18 -4.55 -7.90
C SER A 80 -11.03 -4.87 -6.69
N ARG A 81 -11.20 -6.17 -6.42
CA ARG A 81 -11.89 -6.69 -5.23
C ARG A 81 -11.15 -6.44 -3.91
N PHE A 82 -9.89 -6.02 -3.97
CA PHE A 82 -9.05 -5.78 -2.79
C PHE A 82 -9.04 -4.33 -2.33
N LEU A 83 -9.67 -3.42 -3.09
CA LEU A 83 -9.99 -2.08 -2.62
C LEU A 83 -11.21 -2.15 -1.68
N GLN A 84 -11.08 -1.61 -0.48
CA GLN A 84 -12.17 -1.53 0.48
C GLN A 84 -12.71 -0.11 0.54
N PHE A 85 -14.03 0.04 0.48
CA PHE A 85 -14.70 1.33 0.53
C PHE A 85 -15.70 1.39 1.68
N SER A 86 -15.82 2.55 2.31
CA SER A 86 -16.86 2.85 3.28
C SER A 86 -17.41 4.25 3.00
N ARG A 87 -18.71 4.35 2.77
CA ARG A 87 -19.36 5.66 2.55
C ARG A 87 -19.36 6.42 3.88
N ILE A 88 -18.85 7.65 3.86
CA ILE A 88 -18.81 8.52 5.05
C ILE A 88 -19.63 9.80 4.87
N GLY A 89 -20.26 9.96 3.71
CA GLY A 89 -21.16 11.06 3.41
C GLY A 89 -21.60 11.03 1.95
N GLU A 90 -22.27 12.10 1.54
CA GLU A 90 -22.55 12.35 0.13
C GLU A 90 -21.25 12.66 -0.61
N GLY A 91 -21.03 11.97 -1.74
CA GLY A 91 -19.83 12.08 -2.58
C GLY A 91 -18.51 11.74 -1.89
N ARG A 92 -18.51 11.18 -0.66
CA ARG A 92 -17.30 10.99 0.17
C ARG A 92 -17.18 9.56 0.69
N TRP A 93 -15.99 9.01 0.50
CA TRP A 93 -15.67 7.62 0.80
C TRP A 93 -14.32 7.52 1.52
N LEU A 94 -14.25 6.63 2.50
CA LEU A 94 -12.98 6.08 2.94
C LEU A 94 -12.61 4.93 2.02
N MET A 95 -11.48 5.03 1.37
CA MET A 95 -10.88 3.95 0.60
C MET A 95 -9.68 3.41 1.37
N SER A 96 -9.48 2.10 1.38
CA SER A 96 -8.27 1.51 1.97
C SER A 96 -7.82 0.24 1.28
N ALA A 97 -6.51 0.02 1.29
CA ALA A 97 -5.85 -1.10 0.62
C ALA A 97 -4.45 -1.34 1.23
N ASN A 98 -3.84 -2.48 0.92
CA ASN A 98 -2.41 -2.69 1.17
C ASN A 98 -1.58 -2.31 -0.08
N LEU A 99 -0.27 -2.17 0.09
CA LEU A 99 0.64 -1.79 -0.99
C LEU A 99 0.63 -2.80 -2.14
N ARG A 100 0.47 -4.10 -1.85
CA ARG A 100 0.32 -5.14 -2.90
C ARG A 100 -0.84 -4.81 -3.85
N THR A 101 -1.98 -4.42 -3.29
CA THR A 101 -3.18 -4.06 -4.06
C THR A 101 -2.92 -2.84 -4.94
N VAL A 102 -2.23 -1.83 -4.43
CA VAL A 102 -1.88 -0.63 -5.20
C VAL A 102 -0.94 -0.98 -6.36
N ILE A 103 0.12 -1.74 -6.07
CA ILE A 103 1.08 -2.22 -7.09
C ILE A 103 0.34 -2.99 -8.19
N GLU A 104 -0.55 -3.91 -7.82
CA GLU A 104 -1.32 -4.69 -8.80
C GLU A 104 -2.27 -3.82 -9.61
N TYR A 105 -2.95 -2.86 -8.98
CA TYR A 105 -3.85 -1.93 -9.65
C TYR A 105 -3.09 -1.12 -10.71
N VAL A 106 -2.00 -0.47 -10.32
CA VAL A 106 -1.17 0.39 -11.18
C VAL A 106 -0.50 -0.40 -12.31
N ARG A 107 -0.13 -1.66 -12.09
CA ARG A 107 0.45 -2.49 -13.16
C ARG A 107 -0.56 -2.90 -14.21
N ARG A 108 -1.82 -3.07 -13.83
CA ARG A 108 -2.91 -3.51 -14.74
C ARG A 108 -3.63 -2.35 -15.41
N HIS A 109 -3.65 -1.18 -14.78
CA HIS A 109 -4.42 -0.03 -15.24
C HIS A 109 -3.50 1.17 -15.47
N ARG A 110 -3.74 1.91 -16.55
CA ARG A 110 -3.06 3.19 -16.85
C ARG A 110 -4.09 4.32 -16.93
N ASP A 111 -4.93 4.40 -15.91
CA ASP A 111 -6.00 5.39 -15.78
C ASP A 111 -5.62 6.48 -14.76
N PRO A 112 -6.37 7.60 -14.68
CA PRO A 112 -6.08 8.67 -13.72
C PRO A 112 -6.06 8.19 -12.26
N MET A 113 -6.81 7.13 -11.91
CA MET A 113 -6.80 6.58 -10.56
C MET A 113 -5.45 5.92 -10.24
N ALA A 114 -4.83 5.22 -11.20
CA ALA A 114 -3.50 4.66 -11.05
C ALA A 114 -2.45 5.75 -10.80
N GLU A 115 -2.54 6.88 -11.51
CA GLU A 115 -1.66 8.04 -11.31
C GLU A 115 -1.86 8.65 -9.91
N HIS A 116 -3.12 8.92 -9.51
CA HIS A 116 -3.42 9.44 -8.18
C HIS A 116 -2.98 8.51 -7.04
N LEU A 117 -3.13 7.19 -7.21
CA LEU A 117 -2.64 6.22 -6.25
C LEU A 117 -1.11 6.32 -6.09
N LEU A 118 -0.36 6.33 -7.19
CA LEU A 118 1.11 6.47 -7.16
C LEU A 118 1.56 7.78 -6.51
N GLU A 119 0.97 8.90 -6.91
CA GLU A 119 1.32 10.21 -6.37
C GLU A 119 1.05 10.29 -4.86
N SER A 120 -0.10 9.76 -4.43
CA SER A 120 -0.54 9.85 -3.04
C SER A 120 0.32 9.05 -2.05
N ILE A 121 1.07 8.04 -2.51
CA ILE A 121 1.88 7.16 -1.64
C ILE A 121 3.38 7.44 -1.72
N ARG A 122 3.80 8.39 -2.56
CA ARG A 122 5.22 8.63 -2.90
C ARG A 122 6.13 8.90 -1.70
N GLU A 123 5.58 9.43 -0.61
CA GLU A 123 6.33 9.75 0.61
C GLU A 123 6.33 8.61 1.66
N VAL A 124 5.48 7.59 1.49
CA VAL A 124 5.27 6.54 2.51
C VAL A 124 5.61 5.14 2.01
N ALA A 125 5.62 4.92 0.70
CA ALA A 125 5.95 3.64 0.08
C ALA A 125 7.39 3.64 -0.46
N PRO A 126 8.08 2.49 -0.42
CA PRO A 126 9.42 2.32 -0.95
C PRO A 126 9.49 2.41 -2.49
#